data_AF-A0A1F4JSV5-F1
#
_entry.id   AF-A0A1F4JSV5-F1
#
_cell.length_a   1.000
_cell.length_b   1.000
_cell.length_c   1.000
_cell.angle_alpha   90.00
_cell.angle_beta   90.00
_cell.angle_gamma   90.00
#
_symmetry.space_group_name_H-M   'P 1'
#
loop_
_entity.id
_entity.type
_entity.pdbx_description
1 polymer ?
#
loop_
_entity_poly.entity_id
_entity_poly.type
_entity_poly.pdbx_seq_one_letter_code
_entity_poly.pdbx_strand_id
1 'polypeptide(L)'
;MEKKNAWMQLRTGLGWLTRILVALAILSALLLPLLLMTMPDMEEISLQVPVEAGTAWLVLVATLFWLVLLYIVWRLIRGLLLYPLGSWRVFGTTTGARIVALGITALIVPKAVTALVMAPLTFLLQLIERMPRLAMRIVMSNTGSSGKSATYSIKEPLIQLSISIQDMVVELGKAFGKAIEGILIPEVVVGLAIWAALGNLFSATVAEDGTGAASARNRLLGYIQSLSTAQRYGIVLTAVFLFGAYLSIAAIVAIPWLHEDRVAPALSRENLEKMLTGILPQSPEHLDEHLRNIPVVNVNPLAPLNDYLAKRSKSTSMSDIYLLSALQQAIADSEDARARAINQARSMPAEIVRRAAEMRRAALSAFDLETASPMSVQERGHFVREIQRSVSSDFGLLERTLRSCVTAIGESEKRLREVAHGAQLLPIAAAPPNAQGDNREQELIQLTILARQLTSASLSLRDACEAPLVLNSVYTPPAPGSTWGPFGLVARWLLQTKSFALTLITGMLGFGLLGSVISTFVRGGAARAQTSLTSEVVSVLVRGLSAAVVVFLAVKGGLAAFSSGDSEPNAYVVFFTCLIGAVFSEDVWKWAHSKFLDNLNSRPEPREKEQTMADTMDRQADDDGMGQKDKGDG
;
A
#
# COMPACT_ATOMS: atom_id res chain seq x y z
N MET A 1 8.70 -0.67 -48.58
CA MET A 1 9.13 -0.11 -47.28
C MET A 1 8.92 1.41 -47.17
N GLU A 2 8.89 2.17 -48.26
CA GLU A 2 8.76 3.66 -48.21
C GLU A 2 7.46 4.20 -47.59
N LYS A 3 6.30 3.55 -47.77
CA LYS A 3 5.04 4.02 -47.17
C LYS A 3 5.04 3.99 -45.62
N LYS A 4 5.86 3.16 -44.98
CA LYS A 4 5.98 3.13 -43.51
C LYS A 4 6.77 4.32 -42.96
N ASN A 5 7.74 4.84 -43.73
CA ASN A 5 8.55 5.99 -43.30
C ASN A 5 7.76 7.30 -43.39
N ALA A 6 6.91 7.46 -44.41
CA ALA A 6 6.06 8.65 -44.55
C ALA A 6 5.08 8.80 -43.37
N TRP A 7 4.47 7.70 -42.93
CA TRP A 7 3.51 7.72 -41.80
C TRP A 7 4.20 7.98 -40.46
N MET A 8 5.45 7.51 -40.29
CA MET A 8 6.26 7.80 -39.10
C MET A 8 6.66 9.28 -39.04
N GLN A 9 7.06 9.87 -40.16
CA GLN A 9 7.41 11.29 -40.25
C GLN A 9 6.19 12.21 -40.05
N LEU A 10 5.02 11.81 -40.55
CA LEU A 10 3.79 12.58 -40.32
C LEU A 10 3.39 12.57 -38.84
N ARG A 11 3.55 11.43 -38.15
CA ARG A 11 3.22 11.28 -36.73
C ARG A 11 4.21 12.03 -35.82
N THR A 12 5.50 12.07 -36.17
CA THR A 12 6.48 12.88 -35.43
C THR A 12 6.27 14.37 -35.68
N GLY A 13 5.93 14.77 -36.92
CA GLY A 13 5.57 16.14 -37.26
C GLY A 13 4.33 16.64 -36.52
N LEU A 14 3.25 15.86 -36.49
CA LEU A 14 2.02 16.20 -35.76
C LEU A 14 2.27 16.26 -34.23
N GLY A 15 3.16 15.42 -33.73
CA GLY A 15 3.62 15.45 -32.34
C GLY A 15 4.44 16.69 -31.99
N TRP A 16 5.18 17.25 -32.93
CA TRP A 16 5.90 18.52 -32.76
C TRP A 16 4.96 19.72 -32.86
N LEU A 17 4.00 19.69 -33.79
CA LEU A 17 3.02 20.75 -33.96
C LEU A 17 2.15 20.91 -32.71
N THR A 18 1.68 19.79 -32.15
CA THR A 18 0.94 19.80 -30.87
C THR A 18 1.78 20.29 -29.69
N ARG A 19 3.10 19.99 -29.66
CA ARG A 19 4.01 20.55 -28.65
C ARG A 19 4.16 22.06 -28.75
N ILE A 20 4.32 22.56 -29.97
CA ILE A 20 4.48 24.00 -30.25
C ILE A 20 3.18 24.74 -29.93
N LEU A 21 2.01 24.20 -30.32
CA LEU A 21 0.71 24.81 -30.04
C LEU A 21 0.38 24.81 -28.54
N VAL A 22 0.66 23.72 -27.82
CA VAL A 22 0.49 23.68 -26.37
C VAL A 22 1.47 24.63 -25.69
N ALA A 23 2.73 24.68 -26.12
CA ALA A 23 3.71 25.63 -25.60
C ALA A 23 3.28 27.09 -25.84
N LEU A 24 2.79 27.42 -27.04
CA LEU A 24 2.29 28.75 -27.37
C LEU A 24 1.02 29.13 -26.62
N ALA A 25 0.10 28.19 -26.41
CA ALA A 25 -1.11 28.43 -25.61
C ALA A 25 -0.79 28.62 -24.13
N ILE A 26 0.19 27.88 -23.60
CA ILE A 26 0.71 28.05 -22.25
C ILE A 26 1.42 29.40 -22.13
N LEU A 27 2.29 29.71 -23.10
CA LEU A 27 3.05 30.95 -23.13
C LEU A 27 2.11 32.15 -23.26
N SER A 28 1.05 32.07 -24.07
CA SER A 28 0.07 33.15 -24.20
C SER A 28 -0.80 33.28 -22.96
N ALA A 29 -1.28 32.18 -22.37
CA ALA A 29 -2.07 32.22 -21.15
C ALA A 29 -1.27 32.71 -19.93
N LEU A 30 0.04 32.47 -19.87
CA LEU A 30 0.94 32.95 -18.81
C LEU A 30 1.49 34.35 -19.06
N LEU A 31 1.88 34.68 -20.30
CA LEU A 31 2.41 36.00 -20.61
C LEU A 31 1.31 37.06 -20.63
N LEU A 32 0.09 36.76 -21.06
CA LEU A 32 -0.98 37.77 -21.11
C LEU A 32 -1.21 38.45 -19.75
N PRO A 33 -1.39 37.74 -18.61
CA PRO A 33 -1.50 38.36 -17.30
C PRO A 33 -0.21 39.05 -16.83
N LEU A 34 0.98 38.51 -17.14
CA LEU A 34 2.27 39.11 -16.77
C LEU A 34 2.55 40.41 -17.55
N LEU A 35 2.19 40.43 -18.82
CA LEU A 35 2.33 41.55 -19.74
C LEU A 35 1.30 42.64 -19.40
N LEU A 36 0.10 42.25 -18.94
CA LEU A 36 -0.90 43.17 -18.36
C LEU A 36 -0.47 43.74 -17.00
N MET A 37 0.28 42.99 -16.17
CA MET A 37 0.78 43.48 -14.87
C MET A 37 2.04 44.35 -14.98
N THR A 38 2.82 44.23 -16.07
CA THR A 38 4.08 44.99 -16.25
C THR A 38 3.90 46.31 -17.00
N MET A 39 2.69 46.63 -17.46
CA MET A 39 2.38 47.96 -18.00
C MET A 39 2.08 48.94 -16.85
N PRO A 40 2.99 49.90 -16.56
CA PRO A 40 2.83 50.83 -15.44
C PRO A 40 1.67 51.82 -15.62
N ASP A 41 1.17 52.01 -16.85
CA ASP A 41 0.12 52.99 -17.18
C ASP A 41 -1.32 52.42 -17.13
N MET A 42 -1.50 51.19 -16.61
CA MET A 42 -2.83 50.55 -16.52
C MET A 42 -3.72 51.09 -15.40
N GLU A 43 -3.31 52.15 -14.69
CA GLU A 43 -4.17 52.82 -13.70
C GLU A 43 -5.29 53.65 -14.35
N GLU A 44 -5.14 54.11 -15.60
CA GLU A 44 -6.15 54.97 -16.26
C GLU A 44 -7.09 54.25 -17.23
N ILE A 45 -6.78 53.04 -17.70
CA ILE A 45 -7.63 52.32 -18.65
C ILE A 45 -8.67 51.48 -17.87
N SER A 46 -9.79 52.10 -17.51
CA SER A 46 -10.95 51.43 -16.94
C SER A 46 -11.72 50.65 -18.01
N LEU A 47 -11.11 49.59 -18.55
CA LEU A 47 -11.81 48.69 -19.47
C LEU A 47 -12.84 47.88 -18.68
N GLN A 48 -14.09 48.34 -18.74
CA GLN A 48 -15.22 47.71 -18.06
C GLN A 48 -15.65 46.45 -18.82
N VAL A 49 -15.37 45.28 -18.26
CA VAL A 49 -15.79 43.99 -18.82
C VAL A 49 -17.06 43.52 -18.10
N PRO A 50 -18.09 43.04 -18.81
CA PRO A 50 -19.27 42.43 -18.18
C PRO A 50 -18.86 41.28 -17.27
N VAL A 51 -19.45 41.18 -16.07
CA VAL A 51 -19.21 40.10 -15.10
C VAL A 51 -19.29 38.71 -15.73
N GLU A 52 -20.30 38.48 -16.58
CA GLU A 52 -20.51 37.19 -17.27
C GLU A 52 -19.33 36.85 -18.19
N ALA A 53 -18.81 37.84 -18.91
CA ALA A 53 -17.67 37.66 -19.79
C ALA A 53 -16.37 37.41 -19.01
N GLY A 54 -16.15 38.16 -17.91
CA GLY A 54 -14.97 38.00 -17.05
C GLY A 54 -14.95 36.65 -16.32
N THR A 55 -16.10 36.19 -15.82
CA THR A 55 -16.23 34.88 -15.16
C THR A 55 -16.09 33.74 -16.16
N ALA A 56 -16.72 33.83 -17.34
CA ALA A 56 -16.55 32.85 -18.40
C ALA A 56 -15.08 32.75 -18.85
N TRP A 57 -14.40 33.89 -18.98
CA TRP A 57 -12.97 33.92 -19.28
C TRP A 57 -12.14 33.25 -18.19
N LEU A 58 -12.39 33.55 -16.91
CA LEU A 58 -11.68 32.92 -15.79
C LEU A 58 -11.83 31.40 -15.79
N VAL A 59 -13.08 30.92 -15.93
CA VAL A 59 -13.37 29.49 -15.98
C VAL A 59 -12.67 28.84 -17.15
N LEU A 60 -12.67 29.49 -18.33
CA LEU A 60 -11.98 29.00 -19.52
C LEU A 60 -10.47 28.90 -19.29
N VAL A 61 -9.85 29.95 -18.76
CA VAL A 61 -8.40 29.97 -18.49
C VAL A 61 -8.01 28.96 -17.43
N ALA A 62 -8.75 28.87 -16.33
CA ALA A 62 -8.53 27.88 -15.26
C ALA A 62 -8.69 26.44 -15.77
N THR A 63 -9.70 26.19 -16.61
CA THR A 63 -9.93 24.87 -17.24
C THR A 63 -8.81 24.53 -18.21
N LEU A 64 -8.35 25.49 -19.02
CA LEU A 64 -7.26 25.30 -19.98
C LEU A 64 -5.93 25.03 -19.25
N PHE A 65 -5.64 25.78 -18.18
CA PHE A 65 -4.50 25.53 -17.31
C PHE A 65 -4.55 24.13 -16.71
N TRP A 66 -5.71 23.67 -16.26
CA TRP A 66 -5.91 22.31 -15.77
C TRP A 66 -5.66 21.24 -16.85
N LEU A 67 -6.17 21.43 -18.06
CA LEU A 67 -5.94 20.51 -19.18
C LEU A 67 -4.47 20.44 -19.55
N VAL A 68 -3.77 21.58 -19.52
CA VAL A 68 -2.32 21.66 -19.68
C VAL A 68 -1.62 20.86 -18.59
N LEU A 69 -2.00 21.06 -17.32
CA LEU A 69 -1.37 20.39 -16.20
C LEU A 69 -1.60 18.87 -16.25
N LEU A 70 -2.81 18.44 -16.59
CA LEU A 70 -3.14 17.04 -16.82
C LEU A 70 -2.35 16.47 -17.99
N TYR A 71 -2.17 17.23 -19.08
CA TYR A 71 -1.31 16.83 -20.19
C TYR A 71 0.16 16.69 -19.78
N ILE A 72 0.70 17.64 -18.99
CA ILE A 72 2.07 17.59 -18.47
C ILE A 72 2.24 16.38 -17.56
N VAL A 73 1.33 16.17 -16.61
CA VAL A 73 1.30 15.02 -15.71
C VAL A 73 1.21 13.72 -16.49
N TRP A 74 0.27 13.59 -17.41
CA TRP A 74 0.14 12.43 -18.28
C TRP A 74 1.41 12.18 -19.08
N ARG A 75 2.07 13.23 -19.56
CA ARG A 75 3.33 13.13 -20.29
C ARG A 75 4.50 12.76 -19.40
N LEU A 76 4.54 13.23 -18.15
CA LEU A 76 5.53 12.81 -17.16
C LEU A 76 5.30 11.35 -16.77
N ILE A 77 4.05 10.92 -16.55
CA ILE A 77 3.70 9.52 -16.31
C ILE A 77 4.08 8.67 -17.52
N ARG A 78 3.71 9.09 -18.73
CA ARG A 78 4.12 8.45 -19.97
C ARG A 78 5.63 8.51 -20.18
N GLY A 79 6.32 9.53 -19.69
CA GLY A 79 7.77 9.60 -19.71
C GLY A 79 8.36 8.58 -18.75
N LEU A 80 7.96 8.64 -17.49
CA LEU A 80 8.53 7.85 -16.42
C LEU A 80 8.14 6.36 -16.49
N LEU A 81 6.95 6.05 -16.99
CA LEU A 81 6.54 4.70 -17.34
C LEU A 81 7.03 4.37 -18.74
N LEU A 82 6.55 5.07 -19.79
CA LEU A 82 6.72 4.66 -21.19
C LEU A 82 8.10 5.04 -21.83
N TYR A 83 8.95 5.87 -21.22
CA TYR A 83 10.28 6.26 -21.75
C TYR A 83 11.47 5.41 -21.26
N PRO A 84 11.56 4.92 -20.01
CA PRO A 84 12.43 3.77 -19.71
C PRO A 84 11.94 2.50 -20.42
N LEU A 85 10.65 2.50 -20.75
CA LEU A 85 10.02 1.70 -21.81
C LEU A 85 10.33 2.25 -23.24
N GLY A 86 11.45 2.93 -23.45
CA GLY A 86 12.12 3.12 -24.74
C GLY A 86 13.39 2.26 -24.76
N SER A 87 14.06 2.15 -23.62
CA SER A 87 15.08 1.16 -23.31
C SER A 87 14.50 -0.20 -22.87
N TRP A 88 13.28 -0.60 -23.30
CA TRP A 88 12.74 -1.93 -22.92
C TRP A 88 13.67 -3.07 -23.31
N ARG A 89 14.69 -2.85 -24.15
CA ARG A 89 15.76 -3.82 -24.35
C ARG A 89 16.30 -4.38 -23.02
N VAL A 90 16.32 -3.57 -21.96
CA VAL A 90 16.71 -4.00 -20.59
C VAL A 90 15.72 -5.01 -19.99
N PHE A 91 14.44 -4.92 -20.33
CA PHE A 91 13.36 -5.84 -19.92
C PHE A 91 13.04 -6.89 -20.99
N GLY A 92 13.92 -7.02 -21.99
CA GLY A 92 13.77 -7.94 -23.10
C GLY A 92 13.66 -7.31 -24.49
N THR A 93 14.10 -8.01 -25.52
CA THR A 93 14.07 -7.57 -26.91
C THR A 93 12.68 -7.68 -27.52
N THR A 94 11.85 -8.62 -27.06
CA THR A 94 10.52 -8.89 -27.63
C THR A 94 9.39 -8.60 -26.66
N THR A 95 8.26 -8.09 -27.18
CA THR A 95 7.05 -7.78 -26.38
C THR A 95 6.55 -8.99 -25.60
N GLY A 96 6.61 -10.19 -26.17
CA GLY A 96 6.20 -11.43 -25.50
C GLY A 96 7.06 -11.74 -24.28
N ALA A 97 8.39 -11.68 -24.42
CA ALA A 97 9.33 -11.89 -23.32
C ALA A 97 9.08 -10.92 -22.17
N ARG A 98 8.79 -9.65 -22.47
CA ARG A 98 8.50 -8.62 -21.46
C ARG A 98 7.20 -8.89 -20.72
N ILE A 99 6.13 -9.28 -21.42
CA ILE A 99 4.83 -9.57 -20.79
C ILE A 99 4.94 -10.80 -19.89
N VAL A 100 5.61 -11.86 -20.36
CA VAL A 100 5.84 -13.08 -19.56
C VAL A 100 6.70 -12.77 -18.34
N ALA A 101 7.79 -12.04 -18.53
CA ALA A 101 8.65 -11.61 -17.43
C ALA A 101 7.92 -10.72 -16.43
N LEU A 102 7.07 -9.80 -16.89
CA LEU A 102 6.23 -8.96 -16.02
C LEU A 102 5.24 -9.81 -15.24
N GLY A 103 4.61 -10.80 -15.88
CA GLY A 103 3.68 -11.73 -15.24
C GLY A 103 4.35 -12.56 -14.14
N ILE A 104 5.53 -13.10 -14.40
CA ILE A 104 6.32 -13.82 -13.39
C ILE A 104 6.76 -12.88 -12.26
N THR A 105 7.22 -11.67 -12.61
CA THR A 105 7.58 -10.65 -11.62
C THR A 105 6.38 -10.27 -10.75
N ALA A 106 5.18 -10.16 -11.33
CA ALA A 106 3.95 -9.88 -10.60
C ALA A 106 3.56 -11.00 -9.64
N LEU A 107 3.93 -12.26 -9.93
CA LEU A 107 3.76 -13.37 -9.00
C LEU A 107 4.74 -13.30 -7.83
N ILE A 108 5.97 -12.85 -8.07
CA ILE A 108 7.02 -12.77 -7.04
C ILE A 108 6.86 -11.53 -6.16
N VAL A 109 6.60 -10.37 -6.77
CA VAL A 109 6.50 -9.06 -6.08
C VAL A 109 5.21 -8.33 -6.49
N PRO A 110 4.03 -8.86 -6.13
CA PRO A 110 2.74 -8.34 -6.60
C PRO A 110 2.54 -6.87 -6.21
N LYS A 111 2.89 -6.49 -4.97
CA LYS A 111 2.74 -5.11 -4.48
C LYS A 111 3.55 -4.12 -5.31
N ALA A 112 4.80 -4.44 -5.64
CA ALA A 112 5.65 -3.58 -6.45
C ALA A 112 5.09 -3.38 -7.85
N VAL A 113 4.64 -4.45 -8.50
CA VAL A 113 4.05 -4.37 -9.84
C VAL A 113 2.72 -3.64 -9.81
N THR A 114 1.85 -3.92 -8.83
CA THR A 114 0.59 -3.18 -8.66
C THR A 114 0.85 -1.71 -8.39
N ALA A 115 1.81 -1.35 -7.53
CA ALA A 115 2.17 0.05 -7.27
C ALA A 115 2.70 0.74 -8.54
N LEU A 116 3.60 0.07 -9.28
CA LEU A 116 4.16 0.58 -10.54
C LEU A 116 3.06 0.87 -11.58
N VAL A 117 2.03 0.01 -11.67
CA VAL A 117 0.94 0.13 -12.65
C VAL A 117 -0.18 1.06 -12.17
N MET A 118 -0.59 0.94 -10.90
CA MET A 118 -1.78 1.60 -10.35
C MET A 118 -1.48 2.97 -9.76
N ALA A 119 -0.29 3.26 -9.21
CA ALA A 119 0.00 4.58 -8.65
C ALA A 119 -0.16 5.74 -9.67
N PRO A 120 0.34 5.61 -10.91
CA PRO A 120 0.10 6.64 -11.93
C PRO A 120 -1.37 6.78 -12.33
N LEU A 121 -2.10 5.66 -12.40
CA LEU A 121 -3.52 5.65 -12.74
C LEU A 121 -4.37 6.29 -11.64
N THR A 122 -4.13 5.92 -10.39
CA THR A 122 -4.83 6.48 -9.22
C THR A 122 -4.55 7.97 -9.05
N PHE A 123 -3.31 8.41 -9.27
CA PHE A 123 -2.97 9.83 -9.29
C PHE A 123 -3.75 10.60 -10.37
N LEU A 124 -3.83 10.05 -11.59
CA LEU A 124 -4.58 10.67 -12.69
C LEU A 124 -6.08 10.72 -12.41
N LEU A 125 -6.66 9.65 -11.85
CA LEU A 125 -8.08 9.60 -11.47
C LEU A 125 -8.40 10.62 -10.36
N GLN A 126 -7.54 10.72 -9.33
CA GLN A 126 -7.70 11.72 -8.27
C GLN A 126 -7.62 13.14 -8.81
N LEU A 127 -6.75 13.37 -9.79
CA LEU A 127 -6.63 14.67 -10.46
C LEU A 127 -7.93 15.03 -11.20
N ILE A 128 -8.48 14.08 -11.97
CA ILE A 128 -9.73 14.24 -12.72
C ILE A 128 -10.91 14.48 -11.78
N GLU A 129 -10.99 13.76 -10.65
CA GLU A 129 -12.09 13.90 -9.69
C GLU A 129 -12.06 15.28 -8.98
N ARG A 130 -10.87 15.83 -8.74
CA ARG A 130 -10.70 17.12 -8.05
C ARG A 130 -10.94 18.33 -8.94
N MET A 131 -10.72 18.19 -10.25
CA MET A 131 -10.82 19.29 -11.21
C MET A 131 -12.20 19.98 -11.23
N PRO A 132 -13.34 19.27 -11.29
CA PRO A 132 -14.66 19.90 -11.29
C PRO A 132 -14.94 20.69 -10.00
N ARG A 133 -14.48 20.19 -8.85
CA ARG A 133 -14.71 20.85 -7.55
C ARG A 133 -14.00 22.21 -7.48
N LEU A 134 -12.78 22.29 -7.99
CA LEU A 134 -12.02 23.53 -8.04
C LEU A 134 -12.62 24.52 -9.04
N ALA A 135 -13.01 24.06 -10.24
CA ALA A 135 -13.69 24.90 -11.22
C ALA A 135 -15.02 25.45 -10.67
N MET A 136 -15.80 24.62 -9.98
CA MET A 136 -17.07 25.02 -9.38
C MET A 136 -16.86 26.05 -8.25
N ARG A 137 -15.79 25.92 -7.46
CA ARG A 137 -15.42 26.91 -6.43
C ARG A 137 -15.15 28.29 -7.04
N ILE A 138 -14.47 28.34 -8.19
CA ILE A 138 -14.22 29.59 -8.93
C ILE A 138 -15.54 30.21 -9.41
N VAL A 139 -16.44 29.40 -10.00
CA VAL A 139 -17.76 29.85 -10.45
C VAL A 139 -18.58 30.40 -9.28
N MET A 140 -18.70 29.64 -8.19
CA MET A 140 -19.51 30.02 -7.03
C MET A 140 -18.98 31.25 -6.31
N SER A 141 -17.66 31.47 -6.31
CA SER A 141 -17.06 32.66 -5.70
C SER A 141 -17.43 33.97 -6.41
N ASN A 142 -17.92 33.91 -7.65
CA ASN A 142 -18.26 35.07 -8.47
C ASN A 142 -19.77 35.26 -8.70
N THR A 143 -20.59 34.21 -8.54
CA THR A 143 -22.06 34.32 -8.71
C THR A 143 -22.77 35.10 -7.60
N GLY A 144 -22.10 35.38 -6.48
CA GLY A 144 -22.66 36.16 -5.36
C GLY A 144 -22.87 37.65 -5.63
N SER A 145 -22.31 38.21 -6.72
CA SER A 145 -22.34 39.65 -7.01
C SER A 145 -23.42 40.07 -8.02
N SER A 146 -24.54 39.33 -8.11
CA SER A 146 -25.58 39.46 -9.15
C SER A 146 -26.43 40.74 -9.06
N GLY A 147 -25.79 41.91 -9.13
CA GLY A 147 -26.42 43.14 -9.60
C GLY A 147 -26.35 43.16 -11.13
N LYS A 148 -27.50 43.33 -11.81
CA LYS A 148 -27.72 43.20 -13.27
C LYS A 148 -26.86 44.08 -14.21
N SER A 149 -25.83 44.76 -13.71
CA SER A 149 -24.98 45.65 -14.50
C SER A 149 -23.59 45.90 -13.88
N ALA A 150 -23.08 44.97 -13.07
CA ALA A 150 -21.72 45.11 -12.55
C ALA A 150 -20.70 44.87 -13.66
N THR A 151 -19.75 45.78 -13.81
CA THR A 151 -18.56 45.63 -14.64
C THR A 151 -17.36 45.43 -13.71
N TYR A 152 -16.45 44.51 -14.06
CA TYR A 152 -15.25 44.27 -13.26
C TYR A 152 -14.06 45.04 -13.80
N SER A 153 -13.22 45.53 -12.88
CA SER A 153 -11.84 45.86 -13.21
C SER A 153 -11.07 44.57 -13.53
N ILE A 154 -10.25 44.60 -14.57
CA ILE A 154 -9.41 43.48 -15.02
C ILE A 154 -8.50 42.92 -13.92
N LYS A 155 -8.16 43.73 -12.90
CA LYS A 155 -7.29 43.32 -11.78
C LYS A 155 -7.91 42.20 -10.93
N GLU A 156 -9.21 42.24 -10.72
CA GLU A 156 -9.94 41.31 -9.86
C GLU A 156 -9.89 39.84 -10.36
N PRO A 157 -10.22 39.53 -11.63
CA PRO A 157 -10.10 38.17 -12.14
C PRO A 157 -8.65 37.68 -12.15
N LEU A 158 -7.68 38.56 -12.39
CA LEU A 158 -6.25 38.26 -12.35
C LEU A 158 -5.80 37.76 -10.96
N ILE A 159 -6.20 38.46 -9.90
CA ILE A 159 -5.91 38.06 -8.51
C ILE A 159 -6.58 36.71 -8.21
N GLN A 160 -7.85 36.55 -8.59
CA GLN A 160 -8.56 35.27 -8.39
C GLN A 160 -7.90 34.11 -9.11
N LEU A 161 -7.41 34.32 -10.33
CA LEU A 161 -6.67 33.32 -11.10
C LEU A 161 -5.39 32.90 -10.35
N SER A 162 -4.66 33.86 -9.78
CA SER A 162 -3.43 33.57 -9.04
C SER A 162 -3.68 32.70 -7.79
N ILE A 163 -4.73 33.01 -7.02
CA ILE A 163 -5.15 32.23 -5.85
C ILE A 163 -5.57 30.83 -6.29
N SER A 164 -6.34 30.74 -7.38
CA SER A 164 -6.80 29.46 -7.92
C SER A 164 -5.63 28.57 -8.36
N ILE A 165 -4.58 29.15 -8.97
CA ILE A 165 -3.38 28.40 -9.36
C ILE A 165 -2.63 27.89 -8.13
N GLN A 166 -2.50 28.69 -7.06
CA GLN A 166 -1.86 28.24 -5.82
C GLN A 166 -2.60 27.06 -5.19
N ASP A 167 -3.93 27.14 -5.09
CA ASP A 167 -4.77 26.04 -4.59
C ASP A 167 -4.59 24.76 -5.44
N MET A 168 -4.51 24.90 -6.77
CA MET A 168 -4.27 23.76 -7.67
C MET A 168 -2.90 23.11 -7.41
N VAL A 169 -1.84 23.89 -7.22
CA VAL A 169 -0.49 23.37 -6.95
C VAL A 169 -0.46 22.63 -5.62
N VAL A 170 -1.10 23.16 -4.58
CA VAL A 170 -1.19 22.51 -3.26
C VAL A 170 -1.96 21.19 -3.35
N GLU A 171 -3.09 21.16 -4.04
CA GLU A 171 -3.88 19.93 -4.21
C GLU A 171 -3.17 18.89 -5.09
N LEU A 172 -2.38 19.31 -6.07
CA LEU A 172 -1.51 18.44 -6.86
C LEU A 172 -0.44 17.80 -5.97
N GLY A 173 0.20 18.59 -5.11
CA GLY A 173 1.20 18.11 -4.16
C GLY A 173 0.62 17.06 -3.20
N LYS A 174 -0.59 17.28 -2.68
CA LYS A 174 -1.30 16.31 -1.83
C LYS A 174 -1.62 15.01 -2.56
N ALA A 175 -2.14 15.10 -3.79
CA ALA A 175 -2.45 13.93 -4.61
C ALA A 175 -1.18 13.12 -4.94
N PHE A 176 -0.09 13.82 -5.24
CA PHE A 176 1.20 13.20 -5.54
C PHE A 176 1.82 12.53 -4.32
N GLY A 177 1.78 13.20 -3.15
CA GLY A 177 2.22 12.63 -1.89
C GLY A 177 1.49 11.32 -1.56
N LYS A 178 0.15 11.33 -1.66
CA LYS A 178 -0.66 10.10 -1.47
C LYS A 178 -0.32 8.99 -2.45
N ALA A 179 -0.03 9.33 -3.70
CA ALA A 179 0.36 8.34 -4.71
C ALA A 179 1.73 7.70 -4.42
N ILE A 180 2.65 8.45 -3.80
CA ILE A 180 4.00 7.98 -3.46
C ILE A 180 4.06 7.27 -2.11
N GLU A 181 3.26 7.66 -1.11
CA GLU A 181 3.27 7.05 0.22
C GLU A 181 3.01 5.53 0.21
N GLY A 182 2.29 5.02 -0.79
CA GLY A 182 2.06 3.58 -0.98
C GLY A 182 3.20 2.83 -1.69
N ILE A 183 4.22 3.53 -2.19
CA ILE A 183 5.29 2.94 -3.01
C ILE A 183 6.51 2.67 -2.14
N LEU A 184 6.73 1.40 -1.80
CA LEU A 184 7.99 0.95 -1.22
C LEU A 184 9.07 0.95 -2.31
N ILE A 185 9.83 2.04 -2.41
CA ILE A 185 10.90 2.23 -3.40
C ILE A 185 11.82 0.98 -3.51
N PRO A 186 12.26 0.33 -2.40
CA PRO A 186 13.08 -0.87 -2.50
C PRO A 186 12.39 -2.04 -3.21
N GLU A 187 11.10 -2.26 -2.95
CA GLU A 187 10.33 -3.34 -3.60
C GLU A 187 10.16 -3.09 -5.10
N VAL A 188 9.93 -1.83 -5.49
CA VAL A 188 9.85 -1.44 -6.91
C VAL A 188 11.18 -1.66 -7.61
N VAL A 189 12.30 -1.29 -6.99
CA VAL A 189 13.64 -1.51 -7.55
C VAL A 189 13.92 -3.00 -7.73
N VAL A 190 13.61 -3.83 -6.73
CA VAL A 190 13.78 -5.30 -6.82
C VAL A 190 12.85 -5.89 -7.89
N GLY A 191 11.59 -5.47 -7.95
CA GLY A 191 10.66 -5.89 -8.99
C GLY A 191 11.15 -5.55 -10.39
N LEU A 192 11.66 -4.33 -10.61
CA LEU A 192 12.25 -3.93 -11.88
C LEU A 192 13.50 -4.77 -12.23
N ALA A 193 14.36 -5.07 -11.26
CA ALA A 193 15.54 -5.91 -11.49
C ALA A 193 15.18 -7.35 -11.88
N ILE A 194 14.20 -7.96 -11.19
CA ILE A 194 13.69 -9.30 -11.52
C ILE A 194 13.06 -9.30 -12.91
N TRP A 195 12.24 -8.29 -13.22
CA TRP A 195 11.62 -8.14 -14.53
C TRP A 195 12.68 -8.01 -15.64
N ALA A 196 13.72 -7.21 -15.41
CA ALA A 196 14.83 -7.03 -16.35
C ALA A 196 15.57 -8.35 -16.61
N ALA A 197 15.93 -9.05 -15.53
CA ALA A 197 16.65 -10.32 -15.60
C ALA A 197 15.84 -11.39 -16.37
N LEU A 198 14.58 -11.57 -16.00
CA LEU A 198 13.66 -12.51 -16.66
C LEU A 198 13.41 -12.09 -18.12
N GLY A 199 13.24 -10.80 -18.36
CA GLY A 199 13.03 -10.25 -19.69
C GLY A 199 14.18 -10.56 -20.65
N ASN A 200 15.42 -10.38 -20.19
CA ASN A 200 16.61 -10.71 -20.96
C ASN A 200 16.76 -12.22 -21.17
N LEU A 201 16.48 -13.03 -20.15
CA LEU A 201 16.48 -14.48 -20.23
C LEU A 201 15.52 -14.99 -21.33
N PHE A 202 14.30 -14.47 -21.37
CA PHE A 202 13.30 -14.82 -22.38
C PHE A 202 13.54 -14.17 -23.75
N SER A 203 14.46 -13.21 -23.84
CA SER A 203 14.74 -12.49 -25.08
C SER A 203 15.90 -13.05 -25.87
N ALA A 204 16.90 -13.62 -25.17
CA ALA A 204 17.98 -14.38 -25.80
C ALA A 204 17.43 -15.57 -26.61
N THR A 205 16.27 -16.09 -26.26
CA THR A 205 15.66 -17.27 -26.92
C THR A 205 14.83 -16.95 -28.17
N VAL A 206 14.58 -15.68 -28.51
CA VAL A 206 13.66 -15.30 -29.61
C VAL A 206 14.38 -14.78 -30.85
N ALA A 207 15.67 -14.44 -30.76
CA ALA A 207 16.37 -13.70 -31.82
C ALA A 207 16.66 -14.49 -33.11
N GLU A 208 16.56 -15.82 -33.14
CA GLU A 208 17.03 -16.60 -34.30
C GLU A 208 15.99 -16.97 -35.35
N ASP A 209 14.69 -17.10 -35.04
CA ASP A 209 13.73 -17.55 -36.05
C ASP A 209 12.49 -16.65 -36.15
N GLY A 210 12.29 -16.01 -37.31
CA GLY A 210 11.27 -15.00 -37.57
C GLY A 210 9.80 -15.48 -37.67
N THR A 211 9.44 -16.67 -37.16
CA THR A 211 8.12 -17.28 -37.40
C THR A 211 7.25 -17.45 -36.14
N GLY A 212 6.37 -16.47 -35.88
CA GLY A 212 5.06 -16.62 -35.19
C GLY A 212 5.01 -16.97 -33.68
N ALA A 213 4.11 -16.32 -32.94
CA ALA A 213 3.93 -16.47 -31.48
C ALA A 213 3.51 -17.87 -30.99
N ALA A 214 2.91 -18.71 -31.85
CA ALA A 214 2.62 -20.11 -31.53
C ALA A 214 3.90 -20.97 -31.37
N SER A 215 5.06 -20.47 -31.85
CA SER A 215 6.34 -21.15 -31.70
C SER A 215 7.01 -20.92 -30.34
N ALA A 216 6.60 -19.93 -29.53
CA ALA A 216 7.32 -19.61 -28.29
C ALA A 216 7.34 -20.79 -27.29
N ARG A 217 6.23 -21.55 -27.19
CA ARG A 217 6.15 -22.76 -26.36
C ARG A 217 7.01 -23.91 -26.92
N ASN A 218 7.01 -24.09 -28.24
CA ASN A 218 7.85 -25.09 -28.91
C ASN A 218 9.34 -24.70 -28.91
N ARG A 219 9.67 -23.41 -28.79
CA ARG A 219 11.04 -22.89 -28.76
C ARG A 219 11.68 -22.94 -27.38
N LEU A 220 10.91 -22.79 -26.30
CA LEU A 220 11.43 -23.10 -24.96
C LEU A 220 11.80 -24.59 -24.88
N LEU A 221 10.92 -25.46 -25.40
CA LEU A 221 11.21 -26.88 -25.57
C LEU A 221 12.41 -27.10 -26.49
N GLY A 222 12.52 -26.37 -27.59
CA GLY A 222 13.65 -26.41 -28.53
C GLY A 222 14.99 -25.97 -27.91
N TYR A 223 15.01 -24.90 -27.12
CA TYR A 223 16.20 -24.44 -26.38
C TYR A 223 16.60 -25.45 -25.30
N ILE A 224 15.63 -25.96 -24.55
CA ILE A 224 15.88 -27.07 -23.61
C ILE A 224 16.41 -28.29 -24.37
N GLN A 225 15.92 -28.54 -25.59
CA GLN A 225 16.38 -29.60 -26.49
C GLN A 225 17.69 -29.30 -27.24
N SER A 226 18.22 -28.08 -27.21
CA SER A 226 19.52 -27.75 -27.82
C SER A 226 20.66 -27.76 -26.81
N LEU A 227 20.35 -27.58 -25.53
CA LEU A 227 21.31 -27.74 -24.45
C LEU A 227 21.90 -29.16 -24.43
N SER A 228 23.19 -29.27 -24.11
CA SER A 228 23.81 -30.58 -23.89
C SER A 228 23.10 -31.34 -22.78
N THR A 229 23.14 -32.68 -22.81
CA THR A 229 22.54 -33.52 -21.76
C THR A 229 23.06 -33.13 -20.37
N ALA A 230 24.35 -32.79 -20.25
CA ALA A 230 24.97 -32.32 -19.03
C ALA A 230 24.40 -30.96 -18.55
N GLN A 231 24.16 -30.01 -19.46
CA GLN A 231 23.56 -28.71 -19.11
C GLN A 231 22.10 -28.83 -18.70
N ARG A 232 21.30 -29.63 -19.42
CA ARG A 232 19.90 -29.91 -19.04
C ARG A 232 19.84 -30.50 -17.65
N TYR A 233 20.73 -31.45 -17.37
CA TYR A 233 20.84 -32.08 -16.07
C TYR A 233 21.21 -31.05 -15.00
N GLY A 234 22.24 -30.24 -15.25
CA GLY A 234 22.65 -29.16 -14.35
C GLY A 234 21.50 -28.20 -14.05
N ILE A 235 20.70 -27.81 -15.04
CA ILE A 235 19.53 -26.93 -14.86
C ILE A 235 18.45 -27.61 -14.02
N VAL A 236 18.08 -28.86 -14.33
CA VAL A 236 17.05 -29.57 -13.57
C VAL A 236 17.51 -29.81 -12.13
N LEU A 237 18.76 -30.23 -11.92
CA LEU A 237 19.33 -30.44 -10.60
C LEU A 237 19.40 -29.12 -9.81
N THR A 238 19.78 -28.02 -10.46
CA THR A 238 19.76 -26.67 -9.85
C THR A 238 18.34 -26.24 -9.52
N ALA A 239 17.36 -26.53 -10.36
CA ALA A 239 15.96 -26.22 -10.08
C ALA A 239 15.43 -27.01 -8.87
N VAL A 240 15.73 -28.32 -8.79
CA VAL A 240 15.38 -29.15 -7.63
C VAL A 240 16.10 -28.65 -6.38
N PHE A 241 17.37 -28.26 -6.48
CA PHE A 241 18.13 -27.66 -5.38
C PHE A 241 17.49 -26.37 -4.88
N LEU A 242 17.19 -25.42 -5.78
CA LEU A 242 16.57 -24.14 -5.44
C LEU A 242 15.17 -24.33 -4.85
N PHE A 243 14.39 -25.28 -5.38
CA PHE A 243 13.08 -25.62 -4.83
C PHE A 243 13.21 -26.22 -3.43
N GLY A 244 14.12 -27.17 -3.23
CA GLY A 244 14.43 -27.74 -1.90
C GLY A 244 14.86 -26.66 -0.91
N ALA A 245 15.79 -25.80 -1.30
CA ALA A 245 16.26 -24.67 -0.49
C ALA A 245 15.14 -23.70 -0.14
N TYR A 246 14.27 -23.37 -1.10
CA TYR A 246 13.10 -22.51 -0.87
C TYR A 246 12.16 -23.12 0.17
N LEU A 247 11.81 -24.41 0.04
CA LEU A 247 10.94 -25.09 1.01
C LEU A 247 11.59 -25.17 2.40
N SER A 248 12.88 -25.46 2.47
CA SER A 248 13.64 -25.46 3.73
C SER A 248 13.63 -24.10 4.40
N ILE A 249 13.93 -23.02 3.68
CA ILE A 249 13.93 -21.66 4.22
C ILE A 249 12.52 -21.26 4.67
N ALA A 250 11.50 -21.52 3.84
CA ALA A 250 10.11 -21.22 4.18
C ALA A 250 9.68 -21.90 5.48
N ALA A 251 10.05 -23.17 5.67
CA ALA A 251 9.74 -23.93 6.88
C ALA A 251 10.53 -23.45 8.12
N ILE A 252 11.84 -23.21 7.99
CA ILE A 252 12.69 -22.68 9.07
C ILE A 252 12.14 -21.36 9.59
N VAL A 253 11.74 -20.48 8.66
CA VAL A 253 11.14 -19.20 8.98
C VAL A 253 9.79 -19.42 9.66
N ALA A 254 8.93 -20.30 9.15
CA ALA A 254 7.59 -20.51 9.71
C ALA A 254 7.55 -21.17 11.11
N ILE A 255 8.57 -21.93 11.51
CA ILE A 255 8.54 -22.68 12.80
C ILE A 255 8.45 -21.76 14.03
N PRO A 256 9.33 -20.76 14.23
CA PRO A 256 9.21 -19.84 15.37
C PRO A 256 7.82 -19.20 15.47
N TRP A 257 7.19 -18.96 14.31
CA TRP A 257 5.85 -18.39 14.27
C TRP A 257 4.77 -19.36 14.79
N LEU A 258 4.90 -20.65 14.49
CA LEU A 258 3.90 -21.68 14.81
C LEU A 258 4.11 -22.35 16.17
N HIS A 259 5.32 -22.30 16.74
CA HIS A 259 5.69 -23.07 17.93
C HIS A 259 5.59 -22.27 19.25
N GLU A 260 5.21 -20.98 19.19
CA GLU A 260 4.99 -20.16 20.39
C GLU A 260 3.59 -20.39 21.00
N ASP A 261 3.38 -21.51 21.69
CA ASP A 261 2.09 -21.81 22.34
C ASP A 261 1.92 -21.14 23.73
N ARG A 262 2.99 -20.58 24.30
CA ARG A 262 2.91 -19.92 25.60
C ARG A 262 2.53 -18.46 25.45
N VAL A 263 1.22 -18.21 25.51
CA VAL A 263 0.64 -16.86 25.56
C VAL A 263 1.34 -16.06 26.64
N ALA A 264 2.15 -15.08 26.23
CA ALA A 264 2.68 -14.11 27.16
C ALA A 264 1.49 -13.41 27.84
N PRO A 265 1.41 -13.37 29.18
CA PRO A 265 0.28 -12.76 29.90
C PRO A 265 0.07 -11.28 29.57
N ALA A 266 1.05 -10.64 28.92
CA ALA A 266 0.98 -9.27 28.40
C ALA A 266 -0.01 -9.06 27.23
N LEU A 267 -0.56 -10.11 26.61
CA LEU A 267 -1.40 -10.01 25.40
C LEU A 267 -2.86 -10.44 25.61
N SER A 268 -3.41 -10.11 26.77
CA SER A 268 -4.83 -10.33 27.11
C SER A 268 -5.72 -9.18 26.61
N ARG A 269 -7.03 -9.47 26.51
CA ARG A 269 -8.08 -8.47 26.28
C ARG A 269 -8.01 -7.32 27.27
N GLU A 270 -7.76 -7.62 28.55
CA GLU A 270 -7.65 -6.63 29.63
C GLU A 270 -6.50 -5.65 29.40
N ASN A 271 -5.35 -6.13 28.90
CA ASN A 271 -4.24 -5.26 28.58
C ASN A 271 -4.56 -4.37 27.37
N LEU A 272 -5.22 -4.90 26.35
CA LEU A 272 -5.70 -4.09 25.23
C LEU A 272 -6.69 -3.02 25.71
N GLU A 273 -7.64 -3.38 26.55
CA GLU A 273 -8.60 -2.43 27.13
C GLU A 273 -7.90 -1.33 27.94
N LYS A 274 -6.91 -1.70 28.76
CA LYS A 274 -6.10 -0.74 29.52
C LYS A 274 -5.31 0.19 28.59
N MET A 275 -4.72 -0.33 27.51
CA MET A 275 -4.02 0.48 26.50
C MET A 275 -4.95 1.44 25.78
N LEU A 276 -6.12 0.97 25.32
CA LEU A 276 -7.11 1.80 24.65
C LEU A 276 -7.67 2.88 25.58
N THR A 277 -7.82 2.56 26.86
CA THR A 277 -8.25 3.51 27.89
C THR A 277 -7.22 4.62 28.14
N GLY A 278 -5.93 4.34 27.95
CA GLY A 278 -4.89 5.36 28.04
C GLY A 278 -4.81 6.29 26.83
N ILE A 279 -5.35 5.86 25.68
CA ILE A 279 -5.33 6.65 24.42
C ILE A 279 -6.63 7.44 24.26
N LEU A 280 -7.75 6.83 24.61
CA LEU A 280 -9.08 7.38 24.36
C LEU A 280 -9.57 8.18 25.56
N PRO A 281 -10.12 9.38 25.35
CA PRO A 281 -10.62 10.22 26.44
C PRO A 281 -11.82 9.53 27.10
N GLN A 282 -11.81 9.48 28.42
CA GLN A 282 -12.95 8.98 29.20
C GLN A 282 -14.00 10.06 29.48
N SER A 283 -13.58 11.33 29.48
CA SER A 283 -14.42 12.48 29.86
C SER A 283 -14.27 13.58 28.81
N PRO A 284 -15.35 14.31 28.48
CA PRO A 284 -15.30 15.48 27.60
C PRO A 284 -14.42 16.61 28.16
N GLU A 285 -14.16 16.64 29.47
CA GLU A 285 -13.41 17.72 30.13
C GLU A 285 -11.99 17.91 29.58
N HIS A 286 -11.34 16.84 29.09
CA HIS A 286 -10.02 16.94 28.47
C HIS A 286 -10.07 17.66 27.11
N LEU A 287 -11.19 17.56 26.39
CA LEU A 287 -11.42 18.23 25.12
C LEU A 287 -11.94 19.66 25.31
N ASP A 288 -12.56 19.94 26.46
CA ASP A 288 -13.08 21.28 26.80
C ASP A 288 -11.97 22.32 26.95
N GLU A 289 -10.74 21.92 27.25
CA GLU A 289 -9.58 22.84 27.25
C GLU A 289 -9.41 23.54 25.90
N HIS A 290 -9.66 22.83 24.78
CA HIS A 290 -9.64 23.43 23.46
C HIS A 290 -10.80 24.41 23.23
N LEU A 291 -11.97 24.17 23.86
CA LEU A 291 -13.12 25.05 23.76
C LEU A 291 -12.99 26.34 24.58
N ARG A 292 -12.15 26.36 25.63
CA ARG A 292 -11.92 27.57 26.44
C ARG A 292 -11.37 28.74 25.63
N ASN A 293 -10.71 28.45 24.51
CA ASN A 293 -10.17 29.45 23.59
C ASN A 293 -11.20 29.99 22.60
N ILE A 294 -12.43 29.45 22.57
CA ILE A 294 -13.50 30.01 21.74
C ILE A 294 -13.90 31.36 22.38
N PRO A 295 -13.83 32.47 21.63
CA PRO A 295 -14.23 33.77 22.13
C PRO A 295 -15.64 33.71 22.74
N VAL A 296 -15.84 34.37 23.88
CA VAL A 296 -17.13 34.39 24.56
C VAL A 296 -18.20 34.92 23.59
N VAL A 297 -19.22 34.09 23.33
CA VAL A 297 -20.28 34.27 22.33
C VAL A 297 -21.04 35.61 22.47
N ASN A 298 -20.90 36.28 23.61
CA ASN A 298 -21.73 37.42 24.01
C ASN A 298 -21.52 38.70 23.21
N VAL A 299 -20.46 38.84 22.40
CA VAL A 299 -20.27 40.01 21.55
C VAL A 299 -20.55 39.64 20.10
N ASN A 300 -21.59 40.23 19.51
CA ASN A 300 -21.84 40.13 18.06
C ASN A 300 -20.81 41.02 17.33
N PRO A 301 -19.82 40.46 16.61
CA PRO A 301 -18.82 41.27 15.91
C PRO A 301 -19.44 42.12 14.78
N LEU A 302 -20.63 41.77 14.30
CA LEU A 302 -21.33 42.44 13.20
C LEU A 302 -22.34 43.50 13.68
N ALA A 303 -22.49 43.71 15.00
CA ALA A 303 -23.38 44.74 15.53
C ALA A 303 -23.13 46.15 14.93
N PRO A 304 -21.87 46.63 14.78
CA PRO A 304 -21.62 47.94 14.15
C PRO A 304 -22.09 48.02 12.70
N LEU A 305 -22.01 46.91 11.96
CA LEU A 305 -22.41 46.84 10.56
C LEU A 305 -23.95 46.81 10.43
N ASN A 306 -24.64 46.10 11.33
CA ASN A 306 -26.09 46.14 11.44
C ASN A 306 -26.61 47.55 11.79
N ASP A 307 -25.95 48.25 12.72
CA ASP A 307 -26.29 49.64 13.06
C ASP A 307 -26.08 50.59 11.87
N TYR A 308 -25.01 50.38 11.10
CA TYR A 308 -24.73 51.13 9.88
C TYR A 308 -25.84 50.91 8.84
N LEU A 309 -26.22 49.66 8.58
CA LEU A 309 -27.29 49.32 7.63
C LEU A 309 -28.65 49.87 8.06
N ALA A 310 -28.97 49.83 9.36
CA ALA A 310 -30.22 50.36 9.90
C ALA A 310 -30.31 51.89 9.78
N LYS A 311 -29.18 52.60 9.87
CA LYS A 311 -29.11 54.05 9.62
C LYS A 311 -29.27 54.35 8.13
N ARG A 312 -28.60 53.58 7.27
CA ARG A 312 -28.56 53.81 5.83
C ARG A 312 -29.86 53.46 5.12
N SER A 313 -30.56 52.41 5.53
CA SER A 313 -31.84 52.01 4.93
C SER A 313 -32.91 53.11 4.95
N LYS A 314 -32.79 54.09 5.87
CA LYS A 314 -33.71 55.24 5.97
C LYS A 314 -33.48 56.32 4.91
N SER A 315 -32.32 56.37 4.26
CA SER A 315 -31.90 57.47 3.38
C SER A 315 -31.68 57.06 1.91
N THR A 316 -32.07 55.85 1.52
CA THR A 316 -31.47 55.20 0.34
C THR A 316 -32.40 55.11 -0.89
N SER A 317 -31.84 55.33 -2.09
CA SER A 317 -32.55 55.21 -3.39
C SER A 317 -32.69 53.76 -3.88
N MET A 318 -33.66 53.50 -4.78
CA MET A 318 -33.99 52.17 -5.34
C MET A 318 -32.82 51.30 -5.82
N SER A 319 -31.77 51.87 -6.42
CA SER A 319 -30.60 51.11 -6.92
C SER A 319 -29.79 50.44 -5.80
N ASP A 320 -29.67 51.12 -4.67
CA ASP A 320 -28.84 50.70 -3.55
C ASP A 320 -29.56 49.64 -2.70
N ILE A 321 -30.88 49.48 -2.88
CA ILE A 321 -31.71 48.45 -2.21
C ILE A 321 -31.17 47.05 -2.52
N TYR A 322 -30.72 46.78 -3.74
CA TYR A 322 -30.18 45.46 -4.13
C TYR A 322 -28.84 45.16 -3.46
N LEU A 323 -27.97 46.15 -3.33
CA LEU A 323 -26.67 45.97 -2.70
C LEU A 323 -26.80 45.86 -1.18
N LEU A 324 -27.64 46.71 -0.59
CA LEU A 324 -27.98 46.64 0.84
C LEU A 324 -28.62 45.29 1.19
N SER A 325 -29.51 44.76 0.34
CA SER A 325 -30.10 43.44 0.57
C SER A 325 -29.08 42.31 0.42
N ALA A 326 -28.16 42.38 -0.56
CA ALA A 326 -27.07 41.42 -0.69
C ALA A 326 -26.13 41.43 0.53
N LEU A 327 -25.76 42.62 1.03
CA LEU A 327 -24.94 42.75 2.23
C LEU A 327 -25.68 42.28 3.49
N GLN A 328 -26.97 42.62 3.62
CA GLN A 328 -27.81 42.15 4.72
C GLN A 328 -27.96 40.62 4.71
N GLN A 329 -28.10 40.02 3.52
CA GLN A 329 -28.10 38.56 3.38
C GLN A 329 -26.73 37.97 3.75
N ALA A 330 -25.62 38.57 3.31
CA ALA A 330 -24.28 38.09 3.66
C ALA A 330 -24.00 38.15 5.17
N ILE A 331 -24.51 39.18 5.86
CA ILE A 331 -24.46 39.28 7.33
C ILE A 331 -25.28 38.18 7.97
N ALA A 332 -26.54 38.00 7.55
CA ALA A 332 -27.41 36.96 8.08
C ALA A 332 -26.80 35.56 7.90
N ASP A 333 -26.27 35.26 6.70
CA ASP A 333 -25.60 34.00 6.39
C ASP A 333 -24.33 33.78 7.23
N SER A 334 -23.59 34.87 7.51
CA SER A 334 -22.40 34.82 8.36
C SER A 334 -22.73 34.63 9.84
N GLU A 335 -23.77 35.29 10.35
CA GLU A 335 -24.27 35.11 11.73
C GLU A 335 -24.79 33.69 11.94
N ASP A 336 -25.56 33.18 10.99
CA ASP A 336 -26.12 31.83 10.99
C ASP A 336 -25.01 30.76 10.87
N ALA A 337 -24.05 30.93 9.95
CA ALA A 337 -22.89 30.05 9.85
C ALA A 337 -22.05 30.05 11.14
N ARG A 338 -21.85 31.22 11.76
CA ARG A 338 -21.16 31.35 13.05
C ARG A 338 -21.91 30.63 14.17
N ALA A 339 -23.22 30.86 14.29
CA ALA A 339 -24.04 30.22 15.31
C ALA A 339 -24.02 28.69 15.16
N ARG A 340 -24.16 28.17 13.94
CA ARG A 340 -24.03 26.73 13.65
C ARG A 340 -22.66 26.20 14.01
N ALA A 341 -21.58 26.86 13.59
CA ALA A 341 -20.22 26.41 13.87
C ALA A 341 -19.91 26.38 15.37
N ILE A 342 -20.37 27.37 16.14
CA ILE A 342 -20.21 27.39 17.60
C ILE A 342 -21.00 26.26 18.25
N ASN A 343 -22.26 26.04 17.83
CA ASN A 343 -23.07 24.95 18.35
C ASN A 343 -22.48 23.58 18.01
N GLN A 344 -21.94 23.43 16.79
CA GLN A 344 -21.23 22.24 16.34
C GLN A 344 -19.95 22.02 17.15
N ALA A 345 -19.10 23.03 17.32
CA ALA A 345 -17.89 22.94 18.12
C ALA A 345 -18.19 22.55 19.57
N ARG A 346 -19.29 23.03 20.15
CA ARG A 346 -19.76 22.67 21.50
C ARG A 346 -20.28 21.23 21.60
N SER A 347 -20.89 20.69 20.54
CA SER A 347 -21.39 19.30 20.54
C SER A 347 -20.30 18.28 20.20
N MET A 348 -19.23 18.70 19.52
CA MET A 348 -18.15 17.82 19.07
C MET A 348 -17.46 17.05 20.21
N PRO A 349 -17.11 17.61 21.39
CA PRO A 349 -16.49 16.81 22.46
C PRO A 349 -17.33 15.61 22.90
N ALA A 350 -18.63 15.81 23.11
CA ALA A 350 -19.55 14.72 23.48
C ALA A 350 -19.64 13.67 22.36
N GLU A 351 -19.70 14.11 21.11
CA GLU A 351 -19.72 13.22 19.94
C GLU A 351 -18.38 12.46 19.77
N ILE A 352 -17.25 13.10 20.04
CA ILE A 352 -15.91 12.49 20.00
C ILE A 352 -15.79 11.43 21.09
N VAL A 353 -16.24 11.70 22.32
CA VAL A 353 -16.26 10.72 23.42
C VAL A 353 -17.16 9.53 23.07
N ARG A 354 -18.34 9.79 22.50
CA ARG A 354 -19.27 8.74 22.04
C ARG A 354 -18.61 7.84 20.99
N ARG A 355 -17.95 8.44 19.98
CA ARG A 355 -17.22 7.72 18.93
C ARG A 355 -15.98 7.00 19.46
N ALA A 356 -15.28 7.58 20.43
CA ALA A 356 -14.16 6.93 21.12
C ALA A 356 -14.62 5.65 21.84
N ALA A 357 -15.77 5.69 22.51
CA ALA A 357 -16.37 4.50 23.11
C ALA A 357 -16.75 3.45 22.04
N GLU A 358 -17.26 3.87 20.88
CA GLU A 358 -17.54 2.98 19.75
C GLU A 358 -16.26 2.35 19.17
N MET A 359 -15.20 3.13 18.94
CA MET A 359 -13.88 2.64 18.51
C MET A 359 -13.34 1.61 19.47
N ARG A 360 -13.41 1.87 20.78
CA ARG A 360 -12.98 0.92 21.82
C ARG A 360 -13.78 -0.38 21.75
N ARG A 361 -15.10 -0.32 21.66
CA ARG A 361 -15.95 -1.53 21.55
C ARG A 361 -15.65 -2.30 20.26
N ALA A 362 -15.52 -1.62 19.13
CA ALA A 362 -15.20 -2.23 17.84
C ALA A 362 -13.82 -2.90 17.85
N ALA A 363 -12.80 -2.23 18.43
CA ALA A 363 -11.46 -2.77 18.59
C ALA A 363 -11.42 -4.01 19.49
N LEU A 364 -12.10 -3.98 20.64
CA LEU A 364 -12.18 -5.14 21.54
C LEU A 364 -12.94 -6.30 20.90
N SER A 365 -14.07 -6.02 20.25
CA SER A 365 -14.85 -7.02 19.51
C SER A 365 -14.04 -7.68 18.39
N ALA A 366 -13.33 -6.88 17.58
CA ALA A 366 -12.45 -7.39 16.53
C ALA A 366 -11.30 -8.23 17.13
N PHE A 367 -10.75 -7.80 18.26
CA PHE A 367 -9.74 -8.57 18.97
C PHE A 367 -10.27 -9.93 19.44
N ASP A 368 -11.43 -9.98 20.09
CA ASP A 368 -12.04 -11.22 20.55
C ASP A 368 -12.36 -12.17 19.37
N LEU A 369 -12.95 -11.62 18.30
CA LEU A 369 -13.35 -12.39 17.12
C LEU A 369 -12.15 -13.04 16.44
N GLU A 370 -11.08 -12.27 16.24
CA GLU A 370 -9.89 -12.75 15.51
C GLU A 370 -9.01 -13.64 16.39
N THR A 371 -8.94 -13.39 17.70
CA THR A 371 -8.19 -14.24 18.63
C THR A 371 -8.93 -15.52 19.02
N ALA A 372 -10.23 -15.65 18.71
CA ALA A 372 -10.94 -16.92 18.77
C ALA A 372 -10.37 -17.95 17.78
N SER A 373 -9.75 -17.49 16.68
CA SER A 373 -8.95 -18.33 15.82
C SER A 373 -7.54 -18.52 16.40
N PRO A 374 -6.90 -19.68 16.22
CA PRO A 374 -5.52 -19.88 16.64
C PRO A 374 -4.63 -18.81 15.99
N MET A 375 -3.94 -18.04 16.83
CA MET A 375 -3.10 -16.92 16.46
C MET A 375 -1.88 -16.98 17.35
N SER A 376 -0.69 -16.89 16.76
CA SER A 376 0.56 -16.92 17.52
C SER A 376 0.66 -15.70 18.44
N VAL A 377 1.50 -15.81 19.48
CA VAL A 377 1.75 -14.72 20.44
C VAL A 377 2.30 -13.48 19.73
N GLN A 378 3.22 -13.66 18.80
CA GLN A 378 3.73 -12.58 17.96
C GLN A 378 2.66 -11.93 17.09
N GLU A 379 1.79 -12.71 16.43
CA GLU A 379 0.70 -12.16 15.63
C GLU A 379 -0.27 -11.36 16.49
N ARG A 380 -0.65 -11.91 17.66
CA ARG A 380 -1.52 -11.23 18.61
C ARG A 380 -0.89 -9.92 19.08
N GLY A 381 0.40 -9.93 19.39
CA GLY A 381 1.13 -8.71 19.77
C GLY A 381 1.30 -7.71 18.64
N HIS A 382 1.39 -8.15 17.39
CA HIS A 382 1.33 -7.24 16.25
C HIS A 382 -0.07 -6.68 16.04
N PHE A 383 -1.10 -7.50 16.14
CA PHE A 383 -2.48 -7.09 15.96
C PHE A 383 -2.92 -6.07 17.01
N VAL A 384 -2.56 -6.28 18.28
CA VAL A 384 -2.75 -5.30 19.37
C VAL A 384 -2.09 -3.96 19.03
N ARG A 385 -0.85 -3.97 18.55
CA ARG A 385 -0.14 -2.74 18.15
C ARG A 385 -0.79 -2.06 16.94
N GLU A 386 -1.32 -2.85 16.00
CA GLU A 386 -2.02 -2.31 14.82
C GLU A 386 -3.36 -1.68 15.20
N ILE A 387 -4.14 -2.34 16.07
CA ILE A 387 -5.34 -1.76 16.69
C ILE A 387 -4.98 -0.45 17.40
N GLN A 388 -3.95 -0.46 18.23
CA GLN A 388 -3.50 0.73 18.95
C GLN A 388 -3.14 1.88 18.01
N ARG A 389 -2.36 1.59 16.96
CA ARG A 389 -1.96 2.57 15.94
C ARG A 389 -3.17 3.12 15.19
N SER A 390 -4.09 2.25 14.78
CA SER A 390 -5.29 2.62 14.04
C SER A 390 -6.23 3.49 14.90
N VAL A 391 -6.53 3.06 16.12
CA VAL A 391 -7.33 3.84 17.08
C VAL A 391 -6.70 5.19 17.40
N SER A 392 -5.38 5.22 17.63
CA SER A 392 -4.65 6.47 17.90
C SER A 392 -4.68 7.43 16.69
N SER A 393 -4.57 6.90 15.47
CA SER A 393 -4.66 7.68 14.24
C SER A 393 -6.06 8.25 14.03
N ASP A 394 -7.09 7.42 14.18
CA ASP A 394 -8.50 7.83 14.02
C ASP A 394 -8.90 8.85 15.07
N PHE A 395 -8.54 8.62 16.33
CA PHE A 395 -8.76 9.59 17.40
C PHE A 395 -8.01 10.90 17.15
N GLY A 396 -6.74 10.84 16.73
CA GLY A 396 -5.97 12.02 16.34
C GLY A 396 -6.55 12.78 15.14
N LEU A 397 -7.31 12.13 14.27
CA LEU A 397 -8.08 12.81 13.21
C LEU A 397 -9.27 13.57 13.82
N LEU A 398 -10.03 12.95 14.73
CA LEU A 398 -11.15 13.60 15.42
C LEU A 398 -10.71 14.86 16.17
N GLU A 399 -9.60 14.78 16.92
CA GLU A 399 -9.04 15.94 17.61
C GLU A 399 -8.58 17.03 16.65
N ARG A 400 -7.94 16.67 15.53
CA ARG A 400 -7.53 17.65 14.51
C ARG A 400 -8.72 18.34 13.89
N THR A 401 -9.83 17.64 13.63
CA THR A 401 -11.06 18.25 13.13
C THR A 401 -11.64 19.23 14.14
N LEU A 402 -11.70 18.86 15.44
CA LEU A 402 -12.12 19.79 16.51
C LEU A 402 -11.23 21.03 16.55
N ARG A 403 -9.90 20.85 16.59
CA ARG A 403 -8.92 21.96 16.61
C ARG A 403 -9.05 22.84 15.36
N SER A 404 -9.27 22.25 14.19
CA SER A 404 -9.47 22.99 12.93
C SER A 404 -10.74 23.82 12.98
N CYS A 405 -11.85 23.27 13.48
CA CYS A 405 -13.11 24.01 13.64
C CYS A 405 -12.96 25.17 14.65
N VAL A 406 -12.34 24.92 15.80
CA VAL A 406 -12.09 25.98 16.82
C VAL A 406 -11.20 27.10 16.25
N THR A 407 -10.13 26.74 15.54
CA THR A 407 -9.24 27.71 14.90
C THR A 407 -9.98 28.52 13.83
N ALA A 408 -10.77 27.86 12.99
CA ALA A 408 -11.58 28.51 11.96
C ALA A 408 -12.62 29.47 12.57
N ILE A 409 -13.23 29.13 13.71
CA ILE A 409 -14.11 30.06 14.45
C ILE A 409 -13.33 31.30 14.88
N GLY A 410 -12.16 31.13 15.49
CA GLY A 410 -11.32 32.24 15.95
C GLY A 410 -10.84 33.15 14.81
N GLU A 411 -10.38 32.56 13.71
CA GLU A 411 -9.97 33.29 12.50
C GLU A 411 -11.14 34.02 11.85
N SER A 412 -12.30 33.36 11.73
CA SER A 412 -13.52 33.96 11.21
C SER A 412 -13.93 35.16 12.08
N GLU A 413 -13.94 35.02 13.41
CA GLU A 413 -14.24 36.13 14.30
C GLU A 413 -13.29 37.32 14.14
N LYS A 414 -11.99 37.06 14.00
CA LYS A 414 -10.99 38.11 13.74
C LYS A 414 -11.32 38.85 12.44
N ARG A 415 -11.60 38.12 11.36
CA ARG A 415 -11.99 38.70 10.06
C ARG A 415 -13.30 39.49 10.16
N LEU A 416 -14.31 38.99 10.87
CA LEU A 416 -15.57 39.71 11.08
C LEU A 416 -15.37 41.04 11.83
N ARG A 417 -14.47 41.07 12.82
CA ARG A 417 -14.11 42.32 13.53
C ARG A 417 -13.35 43.29 12.62
N GLU A 418 -12.44 42.80 11.80
CA GLU A 418 -11.73 43.63 10.81
C GLU A 418 -12.70 44.23 9.78
N VAL A 419 -13.64 43.43 9.27
CA VAL A 419 -14.73 43.87 8.38
C VAL A 419 -15.61 44.91 9.06
N ALA A 420 -16.03 44.67 10.31
CA ALA A 420 -16.87 45.61 11.05
C ALA A 420 -16.13 46.92 11.37
N HIS A 421 -14.83 46.86 11.67
CA HIS A 421 -14.02 48.05 11.90
C HIS A 421 -13.78 48.84 10.61
N GLY A 422 -13.51 48.15 9.49
CA GLY A 422 -13.45 48.76 8.17
C GLY A 422 -14.76 49.45 7.79
N ALA A 423 -15.90 48.88 8.17
CA ALA A 423 -17.20 49.48 7.94
C ALA A 423 -17.49 50.72 8.81
N GLN A 424 -16.86 50.85 9.97
CA GLN A 424 -16.94 52.09 10.78
C GLN A 424 -16.13 53.23 10.15
N LEU A 425 -15.08 52.90 9.39
CA LEU A 425 -14.23 53.85 8.68
C LEU A 425 -14.83 54.31 7.36
N LEU A 426 -15.83 53.60 6.82
CA LEU A 426 -16.65 54.11 5.73
C LEU A 426 -17.20 55.47 6.16
N PRO A 427 -16.85 56.57 5.46
CA PRO A 427 -17.29 57.88 5.86
C PRO A 427 -18.83 57.88 5.85
N ILE A 428 -19.43 57.88 7.05
CA ILE A 428 -20.84 58.23 7.26
C ILE A 428 -21.07 59.69 6.82
N ALA A 429 -19.98 60.40 6.49
CA ALA A 429 -19.96 61.78 6.07
C ALA A 429 -21.05 62.01 5.02
N ALA A 430 -22.03 62.77 5.45
CA ALA A 430 -22.84 63.67 4.65
C ALA A 430 -21.90 64.51 3.77
N ALA A 431 -21.33 63.88 2.73
CA ALA A 431 -20.65 64.60 1.67
C ALA A 431 -21.70 65.59 1.13
N PRO A 432 -21.37 66.89 1.06
CA PRO A 432 -22.31 67.87 0.55
C PRO A 432 -22.82 67.39 -0.81
N PRO A 433 -24.11 67.59 -1.13
CA PRO A 433 -24.80 66.96 -2.26
C PRO A 433 -24.14 67.18 -3.63
N ASN A 434 -23.11 68.03 -3.72
CA ASN A 434 -22.44 68.43 -4.94
C ASN A 434 -21.15 67.64 -5.23
N ALA A 435 -20.67 66.78 -4.32
CA ALA A 435 -19.50 65.90 -4.51
C ALA A 435 -19.89 64.40 -4.71
N GLN A 436 -21.11 64.15 -5.20
CA GLN A 436 -21.82 62.87 -5.10
C GLN A 436 -21.41 61.77 -6.10
N GLY A 437 -20.67 62.08 -7.16
CA GLY A 437 -20.34 61.09 -8.21
C GLY A 437 -19.31 60.04 -7.76
N ASP A 438 -18.05 60.46 -7.59
CA ASP A 438 -16.93 59.54 -7.40
C ASP A 438 -16.95 58.80 -6.06
N ASN A 439 -17.45 59.46 -5.00
CA ASN A 439 -17.53 58.84 -3.67
C ASN A 439 -18.55 57.69 -3.61
N ARG A 440 -19.59 57.72 -4.45
CA ARG A 440 -20.66 56.71 -4.43
C ARG A 440 -20.21 55.39 -5.06
N GLU A 441 -19.44 55.45 -6.14
CA GLU A 441 -18.87 54.26 -6.77
C GLU A 441 -17.86 53.58 -5.83
N GLN A 442 -16.98 54.36 -5.20
CA GLN A 442 -16.03 53.82 -4.21
C GLN A 442 -16.72 53.11 -3.06
N GLU A 443 -17.83 53.67 -2.57
CA GLU A 443 -18.59 53.06 -1.49
C GLU A 443 -19.26 51.75 -1.92
N LEU A 444 -19.85 51.72 -3.12
CA LEU A 444 -20.45 50.52 -3.70
C LEU A 444 -19.42 49.40 -3.87
N ILE A 445 -18.21 49.74 -4.31
CA ILE A 445 -17.08 48.81 -4.42
C ILE A 445 -16.71 48.27 -3.03
N GLN A 446 -16.58 49.15 -2.03
CA GLN A 446 -16.23 48.73 -0.67
C GLN A 446 -17.31 47.82 -0.05
N LEU A 447 -18.60 48.15 -0.18
CA LEU A 447 -19.69 47.31 0.30
C LEU A 447 -19.72 45.94 -0.39
N THR A 448 -19.40 45.88 -1.69
CA THR A 448 -19.27 44.61 -2.43
C THR A 448 -18.11 43.77 -1.90
N ILE A 449 -16.96 44.39 -1.63
CA ILE A 449 -15.79 43.72 -1.04
C ILE A 449 -16.14 43.17 0.35
N LEU A 450 -16.81 43.95 1.20
CA LEU A 450 -17.24 43.52 2.53
C LEU A 450 -18.20 42.33 2.46
N ALA A 451 -19.22 42.38 1.59
CA ALA A 451 -20.15 41.27 1.40
C ALA A 451 -19.42 39.97 1.00
N ARG A 452 -18.46 40.08 0.08
CA ARG A 452 -17.65 38.93 -0.36
C ARG A 452 -16.75 38.38 0.74
N GLN A 453 -16.13 39.25 1.54
CA GLN A 453 -15.32 38.83 2.68
C GLN A 453 -16.17 38.06 3.70
N LEU A 454 -17.38 38.53 4.00
CA LEU A 454 -18.34 37.83 4.86
C LEU A 454 -18.71 36.45 4.32
N THR A 455 -19.07 36.35 3.04
CA THR A 455 -19.39 35.06 2.40
C THR A 455 -18.19 34.10 2.40
N SER A 456 -16.98 34.60 2.16
CA SER A 456 -15.77 33.76 2.19
C SER A 456 -15.47 33.23 3.60
N ALA A 457 -15.67 34.06 4.63
CA ALA A 457 -15.51 33.67 6.02
C ALA A 457 -16.54 32.61 6.41
N SER A 458 -17.80 32.80 6.02
CA SER A 458 -18.88 31.84 6.32
C SER A 458 -18.68 30.48 5.64
N LEU A 459 -18.23 30.46 4.38
CA LEU A 459 -17.89 29.21 3.67
C LEU A 459 -16.71 28.48 4.32
N SER A 460 -15.63 29.19 4.65
CA SER A 460 -14.47 28.58 5.32
C SER A 460 -14.83 27.95 6.67
N LEU A 461 -15.79 28.57 7.36
CA LEU A 461 -16.26 28.12 8.66
C LEU A 461 -17.12 26.85 8.54
N ARG A 462 -18.02 26.80 7.54
CA ARG A 462 -18.79 25.59 7.24
C ARG A 462 -17.88 24.44 6.86
N ASP A 463 -16.94 24.65 5.94
CA ASP A 463 -16.01 23.61 5.49
C ASP A 463 -15.18 23.03 6.65
N ALA A 464 -14.75 23.87 7.61
CA ALA A 464 -13.95 23.43 8.75
C ALA A 464 -14.76 22.66 9.81
N CYS A 465 -16.03 23.01 10.03
CA CYS A 465 -16.85 22.47 11.12
C CYS A 465 -17.85 21.38 10.67
N GLU A 466 -18.23 21.34 9.39
CA GLU A 466 -19.14 20.34 8.81
C GLU A 466 -18.39 19.16 8.17
N ALA A 467 -17.06 19.11 8.30
CA ALA A 467 -16.26 18.02 7.78
C ALA A 467 -16.80 16.67 8.30
N PRO A 468 -17.18 15.73 7.41
CA PRO A 468 -17.79 14.49 7.83
C PRO A 468 -16.77 13.70 8.65
N LEU A 469 -17.16 13.37 9.88
CA LEU A 469 -16.42 12.46 10.73
C LEU A 469 -16.65 11.05 10.17
N VAL A 470 -15.90 10.65 9.15
CA VAL A 470 -15.94 9.28 8.62
C VAL A 470 -14.92 8.46 9.41
N LEU A 471 -15.40 7.52 10.21
CA LEU A 471 -14.54 6.49 10.79
C LEU A 471 -14.69 5.21 9.97
N ASN A 472 -13.57 4.70 9.48
CA ASN A 472 -13.50 3.38 8.88
C ASN A 472 -12.92 2.42 9.93
N SER A 473 -13.71 2.08 10.96
CA SER A 473 -13.27 1.24 12.07
C SER A 473 -13.34 -0.26 11.72
N VAL A 474 -12.65 -0.67 10.66
CA VAL A 474 -12.47 -2.09 10.33
C VAL A 474 -11.07 -2.49 10.73
N TYR A 475 -10.95 -3.18 11.88
CA TYR A 475 -9.68 -3.71 12.36
C TYR A 475 -9.49 -5.12 11.83
N THR A 476 -8.59 -5.30 10.87
CA THR A 476 -8.20 -6.62 10.36
C THR A 476 -6.84 -7.01 10.90
N PRO A 477 -6.63 -8.30 11.20
CA PRO A 477 -5.31 -8.76 11.59
C PRO A 477 -4.33 -8.55 10.44
N PRO A 478 -3.06 -8.23 10.75
CA PRO A 478 -2.01 -8.19 9.75
C PRO A 478 -1.92 -9.56 9.04
N ALA A 479 -1.55 -9.55 7.76
CA ALA A 479 -1.27 -10.81 7.08
C ALA A 479 -0.13 -11.57 7.81
N PRO A 480 -0.22 -12.90 7.97
CA PRO A 480 0.83 -13.70 8.58
C PRO A 480 2.19 -13.46 7.94
N GLY A 481 3.21 -13.22 8.77
CA GLY A 481 4.59 -12.95 8.33
C GLY A 481 4.83 -11.55 7.74
N SER A 482 3.85 -10.65 7.72
CA SER A 482 4.00 -9.31 7.11
C SER A 482 5.15 -8.47 7.69
N THR A 483 5.53 -8.69 8.94
CA THR A 483 6.63 -7.97 9.61
C THR A 483 8.01 -8.55 9.36
N TRP A 484 8.10 -9.75 8.78
CA TRP A 484 9.37 -10.46 8.62
C TRP A 484 10.06 -10.14 7.28
N GLY A 485 9.55 -9.15 6.56
CA GLY A 485 10.09 -8.70 5.27
C GLY A 485 10.13 -9.83 4.25
N PRO A 486 11.27 -10.04 3.55
CA PRO A 486 11.37 -11.03 2.48
C PRO A 486 11.17 -12.48 2.96
N PHE A 487 11.57 -12.79 4.19
CA PHE A 487 11.38 -14.12 4.77
C PHE A 487 9.89 -14.42 5.00
N GLY A 488 9.15 -13.42 5.48
CA GLY A 488 7.70 -13.50 5.62
C GLY A 488 7.00 -13.77 4.30
N LEU A 489 7.45 -13.15 3.20
CA LEU A 489 6.90 -13.37 1.87
C LEU A 489 7.07 -14.82 1.40
N VAL A 490 8.26 -15.38 1.59
CA VAL A 490 8.59 -16.78 1.25
C VAL A 490 7.78 -17.78 2.09
N ALA A 491 7.61 -17.50 3.38
CA ALA A 491 6.90 -18.38 4.31
C ALA A 491 5.37 -18.15 4.33
N ARG A 492 4.86 -17.06 3.75
CA ARG A 492 3.47 -16.61 3.93
C ARG A 492 2.43 -17.68 3.64
N TRP A 493 2.62 -18.44 2.57
CA TRP A 493 1.69 -19.50 2.19
C TRP A 493 1.64 -20.62 3.23
N LEU A 494 2.75 -20.95 3.90
CA LEU A 494 2.80 -21.89 5.02
C LEU A 494 2.15 -21.27 6.26
N LEU A 495 2.48 -20.02 6.59
CA LEU A 495 1.94 -19.32 7.75
C LEU A 495 0.40 -19.22 7.69
N GLN A 496 -0.16 -19.00 6.49
CA GLN A 496 -1.61 -18.95 6.27
C GLN A 496 -2.33 -20.27 6.59
N THR A 497 -1.65 -21.41 6.49
CA THR A 497 -2.26 -22.71 6.81
C THR A 497 -2.42 -22.93 8.31
N LYS A 498 -1.70 -22.16 9.15
CA LYS A 498 -1.66 -22.29 10.61
C LYS A 498 -1.41 -23.73 11.09
N SER A 499 -0.74 -24.55 10.26
CA SER A 499 -0.49 -25.97 10.54
C SER A 499 1.00 -26.22 10.75
N PHE A 500 1.37 -26.50 12.01
CA PHE A 500 2.73 -26.91 12.35
C PHE A 500 3.14 -28.19 11.63
N ALA A 501 2.23 -29.18 11.57
CA ALA A 501 2.49 -30.43 10.87
C ALA A 501 2.79 -30.24 9.38
N LEU A 502 2.02 -29.39 8.67
CA LEU A 502 2.27 -29.10 7.26
C LEU A 502 3.62 -28.40 7.05
N THR A 503 3.96 -27.48 7.96
CA THR A 503 5.25 -26.78 7.94
C THR A 503 6.42 -27.74 8.14
N LEU A 504 6.27 -28.68 9.08
CA LEU A 504 7.27 -29.71 9.36
C LEU A 504 7.44 -30.66 8.15
N ILE A 505 6.35 -31.13 7.55
CA ILE A 505 6.37 -31.94 6.31
C ILE A 505 7.07 -31.18 5.17
N THR A 506 6.71 -29.93 4.97
CA THR A 506 7.30 -29.08 3.92
C THR A 506 8.80 -28.89 4.14
N GLY A 507 9.22 -28.65 5.38
CA GLY A 507 10.64 -28.52 5.71
C GLY A 507 11.41 -29.82 5.51
N MET A 508 10.87 -30.97 5.95
CA MET A 508 11.50 -32.27 5.68
C MET A 508 11.61 -32.56 4.19
N LEU A 509 10.58 -32.26 3.39
CA LEU A 509 10.66 -32.38 1.94
C LEU A 509 11.77 -31.48 1.37
N GLY A 510 11.86 -30.23 1.82
CA GLY A 510 12.93 -29.31 1.41
C GLY A 510 14.32 -29.84 1.73
N PHE A 511 14.57 -30.26 2.97
CA PHE A 511 15.85 -30.78 3.43
C PHE A 511 16.18 -32.15 2.81
N GLY A 512 15.17 -32.99 2.57
CA GLY A 512 15.32 -34.27 1.88
C GLY A 512 15.75 -34.08 0.42
N LEU A 513 15.11 -33.16 -0.31
CA LEU A 513 15.50 -32.81 -1.68
C LEU A 513 16.90 -32.17 -1.74
N LEU A 514 17.21 -31.27 -0.80
CA LEU A 514 18.52 -30.63 -0.73
C LEU A 514 19.63 -31.64 -0.45
N GLY A 515 19.41 -32.56 0.50
CA GLY A 515 20.34 -33.64 0.83
C GLY A 515 20.56 -34.61 -0.32
N SER A 516 19.49 -34.99 -1.04
CA SER A 516 19.62 -35.90 -2.18
C SER A 516 20.37 -35.26 -3.35
N VAL A 517 20.17 -33.96 -3.60
CA VAL A 517 20.93 -33.21 -4.61
C VAL A 517 22.41 -33.10 -4.21
N ILE A 518 22.72 -32.76 -2.95
CA ILE A 518 24.10 -32.71 -2.44
C ILE A 518 24.80 -34.06 -2.61
N SER A 519 24.14 -35.15 -2.22
CA SER A 519 24.66 -36.51 -2.36
C SER A 519 25.04 -36.81 -3.82
N THR A 520 24.14 -36.46 -4.74
CA THR A 520 24.36 -36.62 -6.18
C THR A 520 25.53 -35.76 -6.67
N PHE A 521 25.65 -34.51 -6.24
CA PHE A 521 26.78 -33.63 -6.61
C PHE A 521 28.13 -34.20 -6.16
N VAL A 522 28.23 -34.61 -4.89
CA VAL A 522 29.47 -35.14 -4.28
C VAL A 522 29.91 -36.45 -4.94
N ARG A 523 28.95 -37.34 -5.27
CA ARG A 523 29.26 -38.68 -5.80
C ARG A 523 29.44 -38.71 -7.32
N GLY A 524 28.77 -37.83 -8.06
CA GLY A 524 28.68 -37.90 -9.53
C GLY A 524 29.85 -37.28 -10.30
N GLY A 525 30.99 -36.98 -9.68
CA GLY A 525 32.09 -36.21 -10.28
C GLY A 525 32.76 -36.84 -11.52
N ALA A 526 32.65 -38.15 -11.74
CA ALA A 526 33.35 -38.83 -12.84
C ALA A 526 32.51 -39.82 -13.68
N ALA A 527 31.43 -40.40 -13.14
CA ALA A 527 30.69 -41.49 -13.81
C ALA A 527 29.46 -41.04 -14.64
N ARG A 528 29.23 -39.72 -14.78
CA ARG A 528 27.97 -39.12 -15.29
C ARG A 528 27.74 -39.21 -16.80
N ALA A 529 28.67 -39.74 -17.59
CA ALA A 529 28.56 -39.68 -19.05
C ALA A 529 27.54 -40.65 -19.67
N GLN A 530 27.03 -41.65 -18.93
CA GLN A 530 26.27 -42.77 -19.51
C GLN A 530 24.83 -42.95 -18.99
N THR A 531 24.42 -42.26 -17.93
CA THR A 531 23.11 -42.44 -17.28
C THR A 531 22.02 -41.56 -17.91
N SER A 532 20.80 -42.09 -18.03
CA SER A 532 19.68 -41.35 -18.59
C SER A 532 19.20 -40.26 -17.62
N LEU A 533 19.00 -39.05 -18.14
CA LEU A 533 18.67 -37.84 -17.36
C LEU A 533 17.40 -38.00 -16.50
N THR A 534 16.41 -38.73 -17.01
CA THR A 534 15.16 -39.02 -16.31
C THR A 534 15.39 -39.91 -15.09
N SER A 535 16.27 -40.93 -15.20
CA SER A 535 16.52 -41.86 -14.10
C SER A 535 17.18 -41.18 -12.90
N GLU A 536 18.12 -40.25 -13.13
CA GLU A 536 18.81 -39.57 -12.03
C GLU A 536 17.92 -38.57 -11.30
N VAL A 537 17.15 -37.76 -12.03
CA VAL A 537 16.23 -36.78 -11.42
C VAL A 537 15.15 -37.49 -10.62
N VAL A 538 14.58 -38.57 -11.17
CA VAL A 538 13.62 -39.41 -10.44
C VAL A 538 14.28 -40.04 -9.22
N SER A 539 15.54 -40.50 -9.32
CA SER A 539 16.27 -41.04 -8.17
C SER A 539 16.46 -40.01 -7.06
N VAL A 540 16.84 -38.77 -7.41
CA VAL A 540 16.99 -37.65 -6.46
C VAL A 540 15.67 -37.32 -5.77
N LEU A 541 14.57 -37.24 -6.52
CA LEU A 541 13.23 -36.99 -5.99
C LEU A 541 12.76 -38.12 -5.06
N VAL A 542 12.88 -39.37 -5.50
CA VAL A 542 12.47 -40.55 -4.72
C VAL A 542 13.29 -40.63 -3.43
N ARG A 543 14.62 -40.48 -3.50
CA ARG A 543 15.49 -40.50 -2.31
C ARG A 543 15.13 -39.41 -1.31
N GLY A 544 14.96 -38.18 -1.78
CA GLY A 544 14.60 -37.05 -0.92
C GLY A 544 13.23 -37.22 -0.26
N LEU A 545 12.22 -37.66 -1.03
CA LEU A 545 10.86 -37.87 -0.53
C LEU A 545 10.76 -39.08 0.40
N SER A 546 11.43 -40.19 0.08
CA SER A 546 11.49 -41.37 0.94
C SER A 546 12.17 -41.06 2.28
N ALA A 547 13.27 -40.30 2.28
CA ALA A 547 13.93 -39.86 3.51
C ALA A 547 12.97 -39.02 4.37
N ALA A 548 12.26 -38.07 3.78
CA ALA A 548 11.28 -37.24 4.49
C ALA A 548 10.14 -38.07 5.11
N VAL A 549 9.57 -39.02 4.36
CA VAL A 549 8.49 -39.89 4.84
C VAL A 549 8.95 -40.80 5.97
N VAL A 550 10.11 -41.47 5.80
CA VAL A 550 10.64 -42.39 6.81
C VAL A 550 10.97 -41.64 8.10
N VAL A 551 11.63 -40.48 8.01
CA VAL A 551 11.95 -39.67 9.19
C VAL A 551 10.68 -39.14 9.85
N PHE A 552 9.67 -38.71 9.09
CA PHE A 552 8.39 -38.27 9.65
C PHE A 552 7.69 -39.39 10.43
N LEU A 553 7.59 -40.58 9.83
CA LEU A 553 6.97 -41.74 10.46
C LEU A 553 7.77 -42.21 11.69
N ALA A 554 9.10 -42.20 11.61
CA ALA A 554 9.96 -42.55 12.74
C ALA A 554 9.81 -41.56 13.90
N VAL A 555 9.75 -40.26 13.61
CA VAL A 555 9.59 -39.24 14.65
C VAL A 555 8.19 -39.27 15.25
N LYS A 556 7.13 -39.26 14.42
CA LYS A 556 5.75 -39.27 14.93
C LYS A 556 5.35 -40.61 15.55
N GLY A 557 5.68 -41.73 14.90
CA GLY A 557 5.40 -43.07 15.40
C GLY A 557 6.29 -43.47 16.58
N GLY A 558 7.57 -43.11 16.55
CA GLY A 558 8.50 -43.36 17.65
C GLY A 558 8.17 -42.54 18.89
N LEU A 559 7.89 -41.24 18.74
CA LEU A 559 7.46 -40.42 19.88
C LEU A 559 6.13 -40.89 20.46
N ALA A 560 5.17 -41.30 19.62
CA ALA A 560 3.91 -41.86 20.12
C ALA A 560 4.11 -43.11 21.01
N ALA A 561 5.17 -43.89 20.79
CA ALA A 561 5.49 -45.06 21.60
C ALA A 561 6.23 -44.72 22.91
N PHE A 562 7.03 -43.66 22.93
CA PHE A 562 7.93 -43.34 24.05
C PHE A 562 7.56 -42.11 24.88
N SER A 563 6.76 -41.18 24.35
CA SER A 563 6.30 -40.00 25.08
C SER A 563 4.83 -40.10 25.45
N SER A 564 4.54 -40.29 26.74
CA SER A 564 3.18 -40.21 27.30
C SER A 564 2.63 -38.78 27.38
N GLY A 565 3.35 -37.79 26.83
CA GLY A 565 2.97 -36.37 26.86
C GLY A 565 3.11 -35.73 25.49
N ASP A 566 2.34 -34.66 25.25
CA ASP A 566 2.34 -33.84 24.02
C ASP A 566 3.64 -33.03 23.84
N SER A 567 4.80 -33.67 23.97
CA SER A 567 6.08 -33.04 23.63
C SER A 567 6.26 -33.05 22.11
N GLU A 568 6.03 -31.91 21.47
CA GLU A 568 6.35 -31.75 20.07
C GLU A 568 7.87 -31.92 19.83
N PRO A 569 8.29 -32.65 18.78
CA PRO A 569 9.71 -32.77 18.43
C PRO A 569 10.29 -31.41 18.06
N ASN A 570 11.55 -31.17 18.47
CA ASN A 570 12.31 -30.03 17.97
C ASN A 570 12.47 -30.15 16.44
N ALA A 571 11.74 -29.31 15.71
CA ALA A 571 11.67 -29.38 14.25
C ALA A 571 13.05 -29.24 13.57
N TYR A 572 13.99 -28.49 14.16
CA TYR A 572 15.34 -28.35 13.62
C TYR A 572 16.13 -29.67 13.65
N VAL A 573 15.93 -30.49 14.69
CA VAL A 573 16.53 -31.82 14.78
C VAL A 573 15.94 -32.74 13.71
N VAL A 574 14.63 -32.65 13.48
CA VAL A 574 13.94 -33.44 12.43
C VAL A 574 14.43 -33.04 11.04
N PHE A 575 14.63 -31.75 10.79
CA PHE A 575 15.17 -31.26 9.52
C PHE A 575 16.60 -31.72 9.26
N PHE A 576 17.45 -31.65 10.29
CA PHE A 576 18.83 -32.10 10.21
C PHE A 576 18.94 -33.60 10.00
N THR A 577 18.16 -34.40 10.72
CA THR A 577 18.11 -35.86 10.53
C THR A 577 17.58 -36.24 9.15
N CYS A 578 16.59 -35.51 8.62
CA CYS A 578 16.12 -35.69 7.25
C CYS A 578 17.20 -35.37 6.21
N LEU A 579 17.98 -34.30 6.41
CA LEU A 579 19.10 -33.94 5.55
C LEU A 579 20.16 -35.05 5.55
N ILE A 580 20.59 -35.52 6.72
CA ILE A 580 21.55 -36.64 6.85
C ILE A 580 21.00 -37.90 6.17
N GLY A 581 19.75 -38.26 6.48
CA GLY A 581 19.09 -39.43 5.91
C GLY A 581 19.06 -39.39 4.38
N ALA A 582 18.80 -38.23 3.78
CA ALA A 582 18.83 -38.05 2.34
C ALA A 582 20.24 -38.06 1.74
N VAL A 583 21.25 -37.53 2.44
CA VAL A 583 22.65 -37.54 1.99
C VAL A 583 23.19 -38.97 1.93
N PHE A 584 22.89 -39.79 2.93
CA PHE A 584 23.38 -41.17 3.05
C PHE A 584 22.40 -42.25 2.55
N SER A 585 21.25 -41.85 1.99
CA SER A 585 20.17 -42.79 1.64
C SER A 585 20.63 -43.93 0.73
N GLU A 586 21.56 -43.65 -0.19
CA GLU A 586 22.07 -44.64 -1.13
C GLU A 586 22.96 -45.70 -0.47
N ASP A 587 23.78 -45.31 0.51
CA ASP A 587 24.64 -46.27 1.21
C ASP A 587 23.80 -47.15 2.13
N VAL A 588 22.83 -46.55 2.80
CA VAL A 588 21.84 -47.26 3.62
C VAL A 588 21.06 -48.24 2.76
N TRP A 589 20.62 -47.83 1.56
CA TRP A 589 19.88 -48.72 0.67
C TRP A 589 20.74 -49.85 0.11
N LYS A 590 21.99 -49.57 -0.30
CA LYS A 590 22.93 -50.60 -0.76
C LYS A 590 23.23 -51.61 0.34
N TRP A 591 23.46 -51.14 1.56
CA TRP A 591 23.68 -51.98 2.73
C TRP A 591 22.45 -52.82 3.08
N ALA A 592 21.26 -52.20 3.10
CA ALA A 592 20.01 -52.90 3.39
C ALA A 592 19.70 -53.96 2.32
N HIS A 593 19.91 -53.63 1.05
CA HIS A 593 19.73 -54.54 -0.06
C HIS A 593 20.72 -55.71 -0.01
N SER A 594 22.01 -55.46 0.28
CA SER A 594 22.98 -56.55 0.42
C SER A 594 22.62 -57.46 1.59
N LYS A 595 22.26 -56.90 2.75
CA LYS A 595 21.84 -57.68 3.92
C LYS A 595 20.56 -58.47 3.68
N PHE A 596 19.61 -57.91 2.95
CA PHE A 596 18.38 -58.62 2.58
C PHE A 596 18.66 -59.79 1.65
N LEU A 597 19.51 -59.59 0.63
CA LEU A 597 19.94 -60.66 -0.27
C LEU A 597 20.79 -61.71 0.44
N ASP A 598 21.70 -61.31 1.33
CA ASP A 598 22.48 -62.23 2.15
C ASP A 598 21.55 -63.11 2.99
N ASN A 599 20.52 -62.54 3.62
CA ASN A 599 19.54 -63.31 4.39
C ASN A 599 18.66 -64.22 3.53
N LEU A 600 18.33 -63.84 2.30
CA LEU A 600 17.59 -64.71 1.37
C LEU A 600 18.44 -65.84 0.79
N ASN A 601 19.72 -65.57 0.51
CA ASN A 601 20.66 -66.53 -0.06
C ASN A 601 21.32 -67.41 0.99
N SER A 602 21.31 -67.00 2.26
CA SER A 602 21.53 -67.86 3.41
C SER A 602 20.38 -68.85 3.48
N ARG A 603 20.38 -69.85 2.57
CA ARG A 603 19.66 -71.08 2.81
C ARG A 603 20.05 -71.52 4.22
N PRO A 604 19.10 -71.88 5.10
CA PRO A 604 19.48 -72.51 6.34
C PRO A 604 20.34 -73.69 5.94
N GLU A 605 21.66 -73.62 6.20
CA GLU A 605 22.48 -74.81 6.12
C GLU A 605 21.71 -75.84 6.94
N PRO A 606 21.40 -77.02 6.37
CA PRO A 606 20.77 -78.08 7.13
C PRO A 606 21.64 -78.22 8.36
N ARG A 607 21.07 -77.93 9.53
CA ARG A 607 21.81 -77.88 10.79
C ARG A 607 22.60 -79.18 10.88
N GLU A 608 23.91 -79.10 10.66
CA GLU A 608 24.89 -80.17 10.83
C GLU A 608 25.06 -80.51 12.34
N LYS A 609 23.98 -80.34 13.11
CA LYS A 609 23.84 -80.76 14.50
C LYS A 609 23.08 -82.09 14.62
N GLU A 610 22.55 -82.65 13.53
CA GLU A 610 21.99 -84.00 13.54
C GLU A 610 23.05 -85.09 13.31
N GLN A 611 24.22 -84.77 12.75
CA GLN A 611 25.33 -85.74 12.62
C GLN A 611 26.24 -85.79 13.85
N THR A 612 26.36 -84.70 14.63
CA THR A 612 27.15 -84.74 15.88
C THR A 612 26.43 -85.35 17.07
N MET A 613 25.09 -85.44 17.07
CA MET A 613 24.34 -86.19 18.11
C MET A 613 24.35 -87.72 17.88
N ALA A 614 24.47 -88.17 16.63
CA ALA A 614 24.70 -89.59 16.33
C ALA A 614 26.14 -90.01 16.71
N ASP A 615 27.13 -89.17 16.42
CA ASP A 615 28.54 -89.44 16.76
C ASP A 615 28.86 -89.32 18.26
N THR A 616 28.12 -88.52 19.04
CA THR A 616 28.24 -88.52 20.51
C THR A 616 27.43 -89.62 21.20
N MET A 617 26.30 -90.09 20.61
CA MET A 617 25.61 -91.27 21.15
C MET A 617 26.39 -92.58 20.94
N ASP A 618 27.16 -92.71 19.85
CA ASP A 618 28.03 -93.88 19.66
C ASP A 618 29.27 -93.85 20.56
N ARG A 619 29.83 -92.69 20.90
CA ARG A 619 30.97 -92.60 21.85
C ARG A 619 30.58 -92.76 23.31
N GLN A 620 29.32 -92.51 23.68
CA GLN A 620 28.86 -92.62 25.06
C GLN A 620 28.42 -94.05 25.43
N ALA A 621 28.38 -94.98 24.48
CA ALA A 621 28.19 -96.42 24.73
C ALA A 621 29.49 -97.18 25.03
N ASP A 622 30.67 -96.60 24.71
CA ASP A 622 31.98 -97.23 24.91
C ASP A 622 32.72 -96.76 26.18
N ASP A 623 32.25 -95.71 26.87
CA ASP A 623 32.97 -95.08 28.01
C ASP A 623 32.31 -95.26 29.39
N ASP A 624 31.27 -96.10 29.51
CA ASP A 624 30.72 -96.54 30.82
C ASP A 624 31.55 -97.68 31.46
N GLY A 625 32.78 -97.89 30.96
CA GLY A 625 33.63 -99.02 31.27
C GLY A 625 34.95 -98.71 31.96
N MET A 626 35.17 -97.55 32.62
CA MET A 626 36.39 -97.41 33.45
C MET A 626 36.38 -96.29 34.51
N GLY A 627 36.51 -96.69 35.79
CA GLY A 627 37.20 -95.95 36.86
C GLY A 627 36.44 -94.77 37.49
N GLN A 628 35.87 -94.86 38.69
CA GLN A 628 36.49 -95.16 39.99
C GLN A 628 37.81 -94.40 40.26
N LYS A 629 37.71 -93.29 41.01
CA LYS A 629 38.70 -92.65 41.93
C LYS A 629 38.54 -91.12 41.84
N ASP A 630 38.79 -90.28 42.84
CA ASP A 630 39.13 -90.33 44.26
C ASP A 630 39.39 -88.85 44.62
N LYS A 631 38.84 -88.34 45.73
CA LYS A 631 39.26 -87.11 46.47
C LYS A 631 39.20 -85.77 45.70
N GLY A 632 39.03 -84.61 46.33
CA GLY A 632 39.08 -84.20 47.73
C GLY A 632 39.49 -82.73 47.78
N ASP A 633 38.86 -81.99 48.68
CA ASP A 633 39.28 -80.78 49.40
C ASP A 633 39.88 -79.56 48.67
N GLY A 634 39.28 -78.40 48.96
CA GLY A 634 39.78 -77.05 48.68
C GLY A 634 38.70 -76.00 48.81
#